data_AF-D0WGI6-F1
#
_entry.id   AF-D0WGI6-F1
#
_cell.length_a   1.000
_cell.length_b   1.000
_cell.length_c   1.000
_cell.angle_alpha   90.00
_cell.angle_beta   90.00
_cell.angle_gamma   90.00
#
_symmetry.space_group_name_H-M   'P 1'
#
loop_
_entity.id
_entity.type
_entity.pdbx_description
1 polymer ?
#
loop_
_entity_poly.entity_id
_entity_poly.type
_entity_poly.pdbx_seq_one_letter_code
_entity_poly.pdbx_strand_id
1 'polypeptide(L)'
;MEWRCGSYAFDPRTPIVMGVLNVTPDSFSDGGAHADLDSALAHARALIDDGAQIVDVGGESTRPGAAEVSCEEERARVVDVVRRLADQGICVSIDTRHAPVAQACVDAGASIINDVSGFSDPAMVRVAADADCGCVVMHMRGTPATMQRNTAYDDIVAEVKDYLSRQAALLESHGIDRARICIDPGPGFGKSPEETLVMMRNLQEFARLGYPVMCAPSRKSYVGRAYGIDEPSERDEASAAEALLGCELGATVLRMHNVATTMEALKGLRPYVFLGLGANVPLVAHPGEETEGKIANLNQAISALCTLPDTQIVDISRFYESEPAYLEDQDPFVNAVVLARTGIAPKELLGYLHAIERSLGRVREIENGPRTCDIDILDYQMHVIGSDALTLPHPRILERDFVVKPLMELAPTHVLADGTTMTSDQVKYGAAHAL
;
A
#
# COMPACT_ATOMS: atom_id res chain seq x y z
N MET A 1 -2.82 9.92 -2.36
CA MET A 1 -3.02 10.27 -3.78
C MET A 1 -3.92 9.20 -4.38
N GLU A 2 -4.94 9.56 -5.15
CA GLU A 2 -5.80 8.56 -5.81
C GLU A 2 -5.03 7.79 -6.88
N TRP A 3 -5.34 6.50 -7.05
CA TRP A 3 -4.86 5.71 -8.17
C TRP A 3 -5.77 5.92 -9.38
N ARG A 4 -5.22 6.49 -10.46
CA ARG A 4 -5.95 6.88 -11.68
C ARG A 4 -5.78 5.85 -12.78
N CYS A 5 -6.90 5.41 -13.32
CA CYS A 5 -6.99 4.32 -14.27
C CYS A 5 -7.99 4.67 -15.39
N GLY A 6 -7.55 5.37 -16.42
CA GLY A 6 -8.45 5.89 -17.46
C GLY A 6 -9.50 6.84 -16.85
N SER A 7 -10.79 6.51 -17.04
CA SER A 7 -11.92 7.25 -16.44
C SER A 7 -12.20 6.93 -14.97
N TYR A 8 -11.46 5.98 -14.38
CA TYR A 8 -11.64 5.55 -13.00
C TYR A 8 -10.57 6.17 -12.08
N ALA A 9 -10.97 6.44 -10.84
CA ALA A 9 -10.06 6.85 -9.78
C ALA A 9 -10.42 6.08 -8.51
N PHE A 10 -9.40 5.55 -7.84
CA PHE A 10 -9.56 4.77 -6.61
C PHE A 10 -8.84 5.45 -5.45
N ASP A 11 -9.54 5.63 -4.35
CA ASP A 11 -8.98 6.18 -3.13
C ASP A 11 -8.24 5.07 -2.33
N PRO A 12 -6.90 5.08 -2.26
CA PRO A 12 -6.15 4.03 -1.57
C PRO A 12 -6.25 4.14 -0.04
N ARG A 13 -6.97 5.13 0.50
CA ARG A 13 -7.35 5.15 1.92
C ARG A 13 -8.33 4.04 2.24
N THR A 14 -8.92 3.34 1.28
CA THR A 14 -9.68 2.10 1.50
C THR A 14 -9.13 0.99 0.62
N PRO A 15 -9.18 -0.29 1.04
CA PRO A 15 -8.72 -1.39 0.20
C PRO A 15 -9.49 -1.44 -1.13
N ILE A 16 -8.75 -1.58 -2.22
CA ILE A 16 -9.27 -1.68 -3.58
C ILE A 16 -9.21 -3.15 -4.01
N VAL A 17 -10.34 -3.78 -4.25
CA VAL A 17 -10.38 -5.21 -4.61
C VAL A 17 -10.47 -5.41 -6.12
N MET A 18 -9.48 -6.12 -6.65
CA MET A 18 -9.35 -6.56 -8.03
C MET A 18 -9.63 -8.07 -8.12
N GLY A 19 -10.75 -8.42 -8.76
CA GLY A 19 -11.17 -9.81 -8.97
C GLY A 19 -10.46 -10.45 -10.16
N VAL A 20 -9.92 -11.66 -10.00
CA VAL A 20 -9.20 -12.38 -11.05
C VAL A 20 -10.17 -13.12 -11.98
N LEU A 21 -10.11 -12.82 -13.28
CA LEU A 21 -10.81 -13.55 -14.35
C LEU A 21 -9.79 -14.15 -15.33
N ASN A 22 -9.51 -15.44 -15.17
CA ASN A 22 -8.66 -16.17 -16.12
C ASN A 22 -9.50 -16.68 -17.30
N VAL A 23 -9.17 -16.27 -18.52
CA VAL A 23 -9.82 -16.68 -19.77
C VAL A 23 -8.92 -17.67 -20.49
N THR A 24 -8.75 -18.85 -19.89
CA THR A 24 -7.97 -19.96 -20.46
C THR A 24 -8.88 -21.15 -20.75
N PRO A 25 -8.52 -22.03 -21.72
CA PRO A 25 -9.36 -23.18 -22.09
C PRO A 25 -9.76 -24.08 -20.92
N ASP A 26 -8.86 -24.23 -19.93
CA ASP A 26 -9.09 -25.07 -18.75
C ASP A 26 -10.05 -24.43 -17.73
N SER A 27 -10.38 -23.13 -17.88
CA SER A 27 -11.18 -22.39 -16.89
C SER A 27 -12.69 -22.54 -17.10
N PHE A 28 -13.15 -22.90 -18.31
CA PHE A 28 -14.58 -22.90 -18.68
C PHE A 28 -15.01 -24.11 -19.54
N SER A 29 -14.29 -25.22 -19.48
CA SER A 29 -14.22 -26.34 -20.45
C SER A 29 -15.50 -27.08 -20.88
N ASP A 30 -16.72 -26.57 -20.61
CA ASP A 30 -17.98 -27.29 -20.83
C ASP A 30 -18.86 -26.75 -21.99
N GLY A 31 -18.46 -25.71 -22.73
CA GLY A 31 -19.21 -25.24 -23.90
C GLY A 31 -18.41 -24.30 -24.80
N GLY A 32 -18.26 -24.61 -26.09
CA GLY A 32 -17.34 -23.90 -26.99
C GLY A 32 -17.50 -22.37 -27.07
N ALA A 33 -16.49 -21.69 -27.63
CA ALA A 33 -16.21 -20.23 -27.66
C ALA A 33 -17.29 -19.20 -27.21
N HIS A 34 -18.54 -19.31 -27.65
CA HIS A 34 -19.61 -18.42 -27.19
C HIS A 34 -20.04 -18.69 -25.74
N ALA A 35 -20.11 -19.96 -25.33
CA ALA A 35 -20.40 -20.33 -23.95
C ALA A 35 -19.21 -20.04 -23.03
N ASP A 36 -17.97 -20.09 -23.53
CA ASP A 36 -16.78 -19.60 -22.82
C ASP A 36 -16.86 -18.08 -22.54
N LEU A 37 -17.27 -17.28 -23.53
CA LEU A 37 -17.45 -15.83 -23.36
C LEU A 37 -18.58 -15.50 -22.36
N ASP A 38 -19.76 -16.09 -22.52
CA ASP A 38 -20.89 -15.83 -21.62
C ASP A 38 -20.57 -16.28 -20.18
N SER A 39 -19.84 -17.38 -20.01
CA SER A 39 -19.36 -17.83 -18.69
C SER A 39 -18.35 -16.87 -18.07
N ALA A 40 -17.40 -16.35 -18.86
CA ALA A 40 -16.45 -15.36 -18.40
C ALA A 40 -17.15 -14.05 -17.95
N LEU A 41 -18.15 -13.59 -18.72
CA LEU A 41 -18.95 -12.42 -18.37
C LEU A 41 -19.81 -12.65 -17.11
N ALA A 42 -20.41 -13.83 -16.98
CA ALA A 42 -21.17 -14.20 -15.79
C ALA A 42 -20.27 -14.24 -14.54
N HIS A 43 -19.05 -14.80 -14.67
CA HIS A 43 -18.09 -14.82 -13.57
C HIS A 43 -17.61 -13.41 -13.19
N ALA A 44 -17.31 -12.55 -14.18
CA ALA A 44 -16.99 -11.14 -13.93
C ALA A 44 -18.10 -10.41 -13.16
N ARG A 45 -19.37 -10.62 -13.55
CA ARG A 45 -20.50 -10.03 -12.84
C ARG A 45 -20.57 -10.52 -11.40
N ALA A 46 -20.35 -11.81 -11.16
CA ALA A 46 -20.30 -12.36 -9.80
C ALA A 46 -19.18 -11.71 -8.96
N LEU A 47 -17.99 -11.51 -9.53
CA LEU A 47 -16.89 -10.81 -8.83
C LEU A 47 -17.29 -9.37 -8.43
N ILE A 48 -17.97 -8.64 -9.31
CA ILE A 48 -18.47 -7.29 -9.02
C ILE A 48 -19.58 -7.32 -7.95
N ASP A 49 -20.52 -8.27 -8.05
CA ASP A 49 -21.61 -8.44 -7.09
C ASP A 49 -21.09 -8.81 -5.69
N ASP A 50 -19.97 -9.54 -5.63
CA ASP A 50 -19.25 -9.88 -4.40
C ASP A 50 -18.45 -8.69 -3.81
N GLY A 51 -18.29 -7.60 -4.56
CA GLY A 51 -17.68 -6.35 -4.09
C GLY A 51 -16.36 -5.95 -4.76
N ALA A 52 -15.93 -6.63 -5.84
CA ALA A 52 -14.76 -6.19 -6.59
C ALA A 52 -15.04 -4.85 -7.28
N GLN A 53 -14.03 -3.99 -7.32
CA GLN A 53 -14.08 -2.71 -8.01
C GLN A 53 -13.45 -2.79 -9.40
N ILE A 54 -12.57 -3.78 -9.61
CA ILE A 54 -11.81 -4.01 -10.83
C ILE A 54 -11.92 -5.48 -11.19
N VAL A 55 -12.04 -5.81 -12.49
CA VAL A 55 -11.89 -7.17 -13.00
C VAL A 55 -10.58 -7.26 -13.78
N ASP A 56 -9.69 -8.17 -13.39
CA ASP A 56 -8.40 -8.41 -14.04
C ASP A 56 -8.48 -9.64 -14.95
N VAL A 57 -8.42 -9.38 -16.25
CA VAL A 57 -8.62 -10.36 -17.31
C VAL A 57 -7.27 -10.88 -17.77
N GLY A 58 -7.02 -12.18 -17.64
CA GLY A 58 -5.77 -12.81 -18.08
C GLY A 58 -6.02 -13.91 -19.12
N GLY A 59 -5.35 -13.82 -20.28
CA GLY A 59 -5.45 -14.82 -21.36
C GLY A 59 -4.35 -15.89 -21.35
N GLU A 60 -3.27 -15.64 -20.59
CA GLU A 60 -2.12 -16.52 -20.43
C GLU A 60 -2.03 -17.02 -18.99
N SER A 61 -1.76 -18.32 -18.80
CA SER A 61 -1.49 -18.86 -17.47
C SER A 61 -0.07 -18.48 -17.06
N THR A 62 0.07 -17.71 -15.98
CA THR A 62 1.38 -17.35 -15.40
C THR A 62 1.91 -18.39 -14.41
N ARG A 63 1.26 -19.57 -14.31
CA ARG A 63 1.69 -20.66 -13.42
C ARG A 63 3.03 -21.24 -13.88
N PRO A 64 3.91 -21.66 -12.95
CA PRO A 64 5.18 -22.28 -13.30
C PRO A 64 4.99 -23.48 -14.25
N GLY A 65 5.68 -23.45 -15.39
CA GLY A 65 5.64 -24.53 -16.39
C GLY A 65 4.48 -24.48 -17.38
N ALA A 66 3.66 -23.42 -17.37
CA ALA A 66 2.65 -23.20 -18.40
C ALA A 66 3.27 -23.04 -19.80
N ALA A 67 2.55 -23.51 -20.83
CA ALA A 67 2.96 -23.31 -22.22
C ALA A 67 2.78 -21.84 -22.62
N GLU A 68 3.74 -21.32 -23.38
CA GLU A 68 3.68 -19.97 -23.93
C GLU A 68 2.52 -19.86 -24.93
N VAL A 69 1.69 -18.83 -24.76
CA VAL A 69 0.56 -18.53 -25.64
C VAL A 69 1.00 -17.49 -26.67
N SER A 70 0.63 -17.70 -27.94
CA SER A 70 0.93 -16.70 -28.98
C SER A 70 0.12 -15.42 -28.75
N CYS A 71 0.66 -14.25 -29.13
CA CYS A 71 -0.09 -12.99 -29.00
C CYS A 71 -1.43 -12.99 -29.75
N GLU A 72 -1.53 -13.71 -30.87
CA GLU A 72 -2.80 -13.82 -31.63
C GLU A 72 -3.84 -14.62 -30.84
N GLU A 73 -3.44 -15.73 -30.25
CA GLU A 73 -4.32 -16.57 -29.44
C GLU A 73 -4.74 -15.87 -28.15
N GLU A 74 -3.80 -15.21 -27.46
CA GLU A 74 -4.12 -14.44 -26.26
C GLU A 74 -5.13 -13.33 -26.59
N ARG A 75 -4.91 -12.56 -27.65
CA ARG A 75 -5.86 -11.53 -28.12
C ARG A 75 -7.24 -12.09 -28.39
N ALA A 76 -7.33 -13.24 -29.06
CA ALA A 76 -8.60 -13.88 -29.38
C ALA A 76 -9.38 -14.29 -28.12
N ARG A 77 -8.68 -14.58 -27.01
CA ARG A 77 -9.31 -14.92 -25.72
C ARG A 77 -9.83 -13.68 -24.99
N VAL A 78 -9.03 -12.60 -24.93
CA VAL A 78 -9.28 -11.51 -23.97
C VAL A 78 -10.00 -10.30 -24.57
N VAL A 79 -9.79 -9.96 -25.85
CA VAL A 79 -10.23 -8.66 -26.39
C VAL A 79 -11.75 -8.50 -26.34
N ASP A 80 -12.50 -9.54 -26.70
CA ASP A 80 -13.96 -9.48 -26.69
C ASP A 80 -14.52 -9.49 -25.26
N VAL A 81 -13.88 -10.20 -24.32
CA VAL A 81 -14.24 -10.15 -22.89
C VAL A 81 -14.04 -8.73 -22.36
N VAL A 82 -12.86 -8.13 -22.58
CA VAL A 82 -12.53 -6.77 -22.17
C VAL A 82 -13.54 -5.77 -22.73
N ARG A 83 -13.82 -5.81 -24.04
CA ARG A 83 -14.78 -4.90 -24.68
C ARG A 83 -16.15 -4.96 -24.02
N ARG A 84 -16.67 -6.17 -23.83
CA ARG A 84 -18.03 -6.39 -23.31
C ARG A 84 -18.16 -5.99 -21.84
N LEU A 85 -17.10 -6.12 -21.04
CA LEU A 85 -17.07 -5.64 -19.66
C LEU A 85 -16.93 -4.11 -19.59
N ALA A 86 -16.07 -3.52 -20.41
CA ALA A 86 -15.88 -2.08 -20.49
C ALA A 86 -17.17 -1.36 -20.96
N ASP A 87 -17.86 -1.90 -21.97
CA ASP A 87 -19.16 -1.39 -22.44
C ASP A 87 -20.25 -1.40 -21.34
N GLN A 88 -20.09 -2.24 -20.31
CA GLN A 88 -20.97 -2.29 -19.13
C GLN A 88 -20.53 -1.34 -18.00
N GLY A 89 -19.50 -0.53 -18.23
CA GLY A 89 -18.97 0.41 -17.24
C GLY A 89 -18.12 -0.23 -16.15
N ILE A 90 -17.63 -1.46 -16.35
CA ILE A 90 -16.73 -2.14 -15.41
C ILE A 90 -15.30 -1.66 -15.64
N CYS A 91 -14.56 -1.33 -14.57
CA CYS A 91 -13.12 -1.07 -14.68
C CYS A 91 -12.38 -2.38 -14.96
N VAL A 92 -11.81 -2.49 -16.16
CA VAL A 92 -11.09 -3.70 -16.59
C VAL A 92 -9.59 -3.48 -16.54
N SER A 93 -8.89 -4.41 -15.90
CA SER A 93 -7.45 -4.58 -15.99
C SER A 93 -7.12 -5.70 -16.97
N ILE A 94 -6.11 -5.52 -17.81
CA ILE A 94 -5.57 -6.56 -18.69
C ILE A 94 -4.26 -7.09 -18.10
N ASP A 95 -4.24 -8.36 -17.70
CA ASP A 95 -3.04 -9.10 -17.25
C ASP A 95 -2.34 -9.68 -18.47
N THR A 96 -1.31 -8.97 -18.96
CA THR A 96 -0.53 -9.41 -20.12
C THR A 96 0.88 -8.81 -20.10
N ARG A 97 1.83 -9.59 -20.60
CA ARG A 97 3.22 -9.16 -20.86
C ARG A 97 3.46 -8.76 -22.32
N HIS A 98 2.46 -8.90 -23.19
CA HIS A 98 2.61 -8.69 -24.62
C HIS A 98 2.03 -7.33 -25.02
N ALA A 99 2.88 -6.39 -25.43
CA ALA A 99 2.46 -5.05 -25.84
C ALA A 99 1.35 -5.04 -26.92
N PRO A 100 1.36 -5.92 -27.96
CA PRO A 100 0.27 -5.98 -28.93
C PRO A 100 -1.09 -6.42 -28.35
N VAL A 101 -1.08 -7.22 -27.28
CA VAL A 101 -2.30 -7.65 -26.57
C VAL A 101 -2.80 -6.48 -25.71
N ALA A 102 -1.90 -5.85 -24.94
CA ALA A 102 -2.22 -4.68 -24.13
C ALA A 102 -2.85 -3.57 -24.98
N GLN A 103 -2.23 -3.21 -26.12
CA GLN A 103 -2.77 -2.19 -27.03
C GLN A 103 -4.19 -2.54 -27.50
N ALA A 104 -4.41 -3.78 -27.94
CA ALA A 104 -5.73 -4.20 -28.41
C ALA A 104 -6.80 -4.18 -27.31
N CYS A 105 -6.42 -4.46 -26.06
CA CYS A 105 -7.32 -4.39 -24.91
C CYS A 105 -7.57 -2.95 -24.47
N VAL A 106 -6.57 -2.08 -24.51
CA VAL A 106 -6.74 -0.63 -24.27
C VAL A 106 -7.69 -0.03 -25.31
N ASP A 107 -7.49 -0.33 -26.59
CA ASP A 107 -8.40 0.08 -27.67
C ASP A 107 -9.83 -0.46 -27.48
N ALA A 108 -9.97 -1.60 -26.78
CA ALA A 108 -11.24 -2.21 -26.44
C ALA A 108 -11.86 -1.67 -25.13
N GLY A 109 -11.18 -0.80 -24.38
CA GLY A 109 -11.69 -0.16 -23.16
C GLY A 109 -11.04 -0.61 -21.85
N ALA A 110 -9.95 -1.39 -21.87
CA ALA A 110 -9.18 -1.67 -20.66
C ALA A 110 -8.66 -0.36 -20.04
N SER A 111 -8.83 -0.23 -18.72
CA SER A 111 -8.46 0.96 -17.95
C SER A 111 -7.16 0.79 -17.17
N ILE A 112 -6.65 -0.44 -17.07
CA ILE A 112 -5.41 -0.78 -16.37
C ILE A 112 -4.62 -1.78 -17.21
N ILE A 113 -3.31 -1.58 -17.31
CA ILE A 113 -2.34 -2.57 -17.81
C ILE A 113 -1.65 -3.19 -16.59
N ASN A 114 -1.84 -4.49 -16.40
CA ASN A 114 -1.16 -5.28 -15.38
C ASN A 114 -0.05 -6.11 -16.03
N ASP A 115 1.18 -5.63 -15.94
CA ASP A 115 2.32 -6.26 -16.60
C ASP A 115 3.23 -6.95 -15.58
N VAL A 116 3.12 -8.28 -15.53
CA VAL A 116 3.95 -9.15 -14.71
C VAL A 116 5.46 -9.07 -15.05
N SER A 117 5.82 -8.54 -16.21
CA SER A 117 7.22 -8.30 -16.60
C SER A 117 7.80 -6.98 -16.07
N GLY A 118 6.95 -6.15 -15.43
CA GLY A 118 7.36 -4.88 -14.85
C GLY A 118 7.72 -3.81 -15.89
N PHE A 119 7.05 -3.80 -17.05
CA PHE A 119 7.29 -2.87 -18.16
C PHE A 119 8.71 -2.94 -18.73
N SER A 120 9.30 -4.14 -18.70
CA SER A 120 10.63 -4.38 -19.26
C SER A 120 10.69 -4.28 -20.79
N ASP A 121 9.55 -4.43 -21.47
CA ASP A 121 9.42 -4.24 -22.92
C ASP A 121 9.18 -2.74 -23.24
N PRO A 122 10.08 -2.06 -23.97
CA PRO A 122 9.87 -0.68 -24.40
C PRO A 122 8.60 -0.45 -25.22
N ALA A 123 8.09 -1.48 -25.91
CA ALA A 123 6.81 -1.39 -26.59
C ALA A 123 5.65 -1.30 -25.60
N MET A 124 5.70 -2.02 -24.47
CA MET A 124 4.69 -1.93 -23.40
C MET A 124 4.70 -0.54 -22.74
N VAL A 125 5.89 0.02 -22.48
CA VAL A 125 6.04 1.39 -21.95
C VAL A 125 5.37 2.41 -22.88
N ARG A 126 5.55 2.26 -24.20
CA ARG A 126 4.88 3.13 -25.19
C ARG A 126 3.36 3.00 -25.15
N VAL A 127 2.82 1.77 -25.10
CA VAL A 127 1.37 1.56 -24.98
C VAL A 127 0.82 2.27 -23.74
N ALA A 128 1.52 2.15 -22.60
CA ALA A 128 1.14 2.83 -21.37
C ALA A 128 1.24 4.36 -21.46
N ALA A 129 2.28 4.89 -22.10
CA ALA A 129 2.48 6.33 -22.27
C ALA A 129 1.47 6.97 -23.23
N ASP A 130 1.07 6.25 -24.28
CA ASP A 130 0.11 6.71 -25.29
C ASP A 130 -1.36 6.58 -24.83
N ALA A 131 -1.61 5.93 -23.68
CA ALA A 131 -2.93 5.75 -23.08
C ALA A 131 -3.03 6.45 -21.72
N ASP A 132 -4.25 6.53 -21.17
CA ASP A 132 -4.52 7.04 -19.80
C ASP A 132 -4.66 5.93 -18.75
N CYS A 133 -4.29 4.69 -19.11
CA CYS A 133 -4.49 3.52 -18.24
C CYS A 133 -3.63 3.58 -16.97
N GLY A 134 -4.14 2.98 -15.90
CA GLY A 134 -3.34 2.63 -14.74
C GLY A 134 -2.29 1.58 -15.12
N CYS A 135 -1.15 1.56 -14.44
CA CYS A 135 -0.04 0.65 -14.70
C CYS A 135 0.30 -0.11 -13.41
N VAL A 136 0.14 -1.44 -13.40
CA VAL A 136 0.64 -2.28 -12.31
C VAL A 136 2.03 -2.78 -12.69
N VAL A 137 3.04 -2.25 -12.01
CA VAL A 137 4.45 -2.58 -12.20
C VAL A 137 4.82 -3.69 -11.22
N MET A 138 5.01 -4.91 -11.72
CA MET A 138 5.37 -6.05 -10.89
C MET A 138 6.87 -6.34 -10.89
N HIS A 139 7.41 -6.76 -9.76
CA HIS A 139 8.71 -7.41 -9.71
C HIS A 139 8.60 -8.90 -10.06
N MET A 140 9.31 -9.31 -11.12
CA MET A 140 9.58 -10.71 -11.44
C MET A 140 11.06 -10.91 -11.77
N ARG A 141 11.66 -11.96 -11.19
CA ARG A 141 13.02 -12.38 -11.58
C ARG A 141 12.94 -13.46 -12.67
N GLY A 142 13.56 -13.21 -13.82
CA GLY A 142 13.48 -14.11 -14.97
C GLY A 142 12.15 -14.00 -15.71
N THR A 143 11.66 -15.12 -16.26
CA THR A 143 10.37 -15.21 -16.97
C THR A 143 9.47 -16.21 -16.24
N PRO A 144 8.14 -16.25 -16.47
CA PRO A 144 7.27 -17.25 -15.82
C PRO A 144 7.78 -18.70 -15.98
N ALA A 145 8.43 -19.01 -17.10
CA ALA A 145 9.02 -20.32 -17.39
C ALA A 145 10.36 -20.60 -16.68
N THR A 146 11.11 -19.57 -16.27
CA THR A 146 12.47 -19.71 -15.70
C THR A 146 12.61 -19.19 -14.27
N MET A 147 11.63 -18.44 -13.77
CA MET A 147 11.74 -17.68 -12.52
C MET A 147 12.03 -18.56 -11.30
N GLN A 148 11.57 -19.80 -11.30
CA GLN A 148 11.79 -20.75 -10.19
C GLN A 148 13.16 -21.44 -10.21
N ARG A 149 14.03 -21.13 -11.19
CA ARG A 149 15.37 -21.77 -11.31
C ARG A 149 16.44 -21.10 -10.47
N ASN A 150 16.28 -19.81 -10.14
CA ASN A 150 17.19 -19.07 -9.28
C ASN A 150 16.39 -18.05 -8.45
N THR A 151 15.97 -18.46 -7.27
CA THR A 151 15.18 -17.61 -6.39
C THR A 151 16.03 -16.88 -5.36
N ALA A 152 17.33 -17.17 -5.19
CA ALA A 152 18.12 -16.67 -4.07
C ALA A 152 18.27 -15.14 -4.09
N TYR A 153 17.77 -14.46 -3.06
CA TYR A 153 18.05 -13.04 -2.76
C TYR A 153 19.02 -12.94 -1.57
N ASP A 154 19.87 -11.93 -1.57
CA ASP A 154 20.68 -11.59 -0.39
C ASP A 154 19.80 -10.82 0.61
N ASP A 155 19.03 -9.85 0.10
CA ASP A 155 17.97 -9.15 0.82
C ASP A 155 16.79 -8.93 -0.11
N ILE A 156 15.80 -9.80 0.00
CA ILE A 156 14.61 -9.75 -0.86
C ILE A 156 13.85 -8.44 -0.74
N VAL A 157 13.78 -7.83 0.44
CA VAL A 157 12.99 -6.62 0.65
C VAL A 157 13.70 -5.45 -0.03
N ALA A 158 14.99 -5.29 0.24
CA ALA A 158 15.79 -4.22 -0.36
C ALA A 158 15.88 -4.35 -1.89
N GLU A 159 16.19 -5.54 -2.41
CA GLU A 159 16.35 -5.76 -3.85
C GLU A 159 15.05 -5.53 -4.63
N VAL A 160 13.91 -6.01 -4.12
CA VAL A 160 12.60 -5.83 -4.77
C VAL A 160 12.17 -4.36 -4.69
N LYS A 161 12.39 -3.69 -3.55
CA LYS A 161 12.09 -2.26 -3.37
C LYS A 161 12.91 -1.41 -4.33
N ASP A 162 14.20 -1.68 -4.47
CA ASP A 162 15.10 -0.98 -5.39
C ASP A 162 14.72 -1.20 -6.86
N TYR A 163 14.29 -2.40 -7.22
CA TYR A 163 13.77 -2.67 -8.56
C TYR A 163 12.49 -1.88 -8.84
N LEU A 164 11.49 -1.96 -7.96
CA LEU A 164 10.21 -1.28 -8.14
C LEU A 164 10.37 0.24 -8.18
N SER A 165 11.22 0.79 -7.32
CA SER A 165 11.58 2.22 -7.33
C SER A 165 12.15 2.65 -8.68
N ARG A 166 13.11 1.89 -9.23
CA ARG A 166 13.71 2.18 -10.55
C ARG A 166 12.73 2.02 -11.70
N GLN A 167 11.86 1.00 -11.68
CA GLN A 167 10.86 0.82 -12.73
C GLN A 167 9.79 1.90 -12.70
N ALA A 168 9.31 2.29 -11.52
CA ALA A 168 8.36 3.38 -11.41
C ALA A 168 8.97 4.71 -11.91
N ALA A 169 10.23 5.01 -11.53
CA ALA A 169 10.96 6.16 -12.06
C ALA A 169 11.18 6.10 -13.58
N LEU A 170 11.38 4.90 -14.14
CA LEU A 170 11.45 4.71 -15.60
C LEU A 170 10.13 5.12 -16.26
N LEU A 171 8.99 4.66 -15.74
CA LEU A 171 7.68 5.02 -16.28
C LEU A 171 7.41 6.54 -16.15
N GLU A 172 7.69 7.13 -14.99
CA GLU A 172 7.58 8.58 -14.77
C GLU A 172 8.43 9.36 -15.78
N SER A 173 9.65 8.90 -16.08
CA SER A 173 10.51 9.56 -17.08
C SER A 173 10.01 9.45 -18.53
N HIS A 174 9.08 8.54 -18.81
CA HIS A 174 8.37 8.44 -20.09
C HIS A 174 7.03 9.21 -20.09
N GLY A 175 6.76 10.01 -19.06
CA GLY A 175 5.58 10.86 -18.97
C GLY A 175 4.33 10.18 -18.40
N ILE A 176 4.46 8.97 -17.87
CA ILE A 176 3.36 8.31 -17.16
C ILE A 176 3.23 8.96 -15.78
N ASP A 177 2.07 9.57 -15.51
CA ASP A 177 1.80 10.24 -14.23
C ASP A 177 1.93 9.24 -13.07
N ARG A 178 2.61 9.67 -12.01
CA ARG A 178 2.77 8.92 -10.75
C ARG A 178 1.46 8.35 -10.21
N ALA A 179 0.38 9.13 -10.29
CA ALA A 179 -0.96 8.74 -9.84
C ALA A 179 -1.53 7.54 -10.63
N ARG A 180 -0.95 7.19 -11.79
CA ARG A 180 -1.36 6.03 -12.60
C ARG A 180 -0.62 4.75 -12.21
N ILE A 181 0.46 4.83 -11.43
CA ILE A 181 1.33 3.70 -11.13
C ILE A 181 0.90 3.02 -9.84
N CYS A 182 0.73 1.69 -9.88
CA CYS A 182 0.62 0.79 -8.74
C CYS A 182 1.83 -0.15 -8.78
N ILE A 183 2.43 -0.46 -7.63
CA ILE A 183 3.56 -1.39 -7.56
C ILE A 183 3.13 -2.74 -6.98
N ASP A 184 3.65 -3.83 -7.52
CA ASP A 184 3.42 -5.19 -7.03
C ASP A 184 4.77 -5.87 -6.71
N PRO A 185 5.05 -6.21 -5.43
CA PRO A 185 6.23 -6.98 -5.05
C PRO A 185 6.33 -8.36 -5.71
N GLY A 186 5.26 -8.85 -6.32
CA GLY A 186 5.21 -10.07 -7.13
C GLY A 186 5.39 -11.34 -6.29
N PRO A 187 4.51 -11.63 -5.31
CA PRO A 187 4.64 -12.83 -4.49
C PRO A 187 4.58 -14.10 -5.36
N GLY A 188 5.49 -15.06 -5.14
CA GLY A 188 5.58 -16.29 -5.95
C GLY A 188 6.20 -16.12 -7.35
N PHE A 189 6.59 -14.91 -7.76
CA PHE A 189 7.27 -14.66 -9.03
C PHE A 189 8.79 -14.55 -8.87
N GLY A 190 9.46 -15.68 -9.08
CA GLY A 190 10.92 -15.80 -8.95
C GLY A 190 11.42 -15.71 -7.52
N LYS A 191 10.63 -16.23 -6.58
CA LYS A 191 10.84 -16.20 -5.13
C LYS A 191 10.39 -17.55 -4.56
N SER A 192 11.13 -18.09 -3.60
CA SER A 192 10.69 -19.23 -2.82
C SER A 192 9.51 -18.86 -1.91
N PRO A 193 8.75 -19.84 -1.38
CA PRO A 193 7.75 -19.59 -0.35
C PRO A 193 8.29 -18.83 0.86
N GLU A 194 9.48 -19.18 1.34
CA GLU A 194 10.14 -18.58 2.50
C GLU A 194 10.51 -17.11 2.22
N GLU A 195 11.10 -16.84 1.06
CA GLU A 195 11.40 -15.48 0.58
C GLU A 195 10.13 -14.63 0.42
N THR A 196 9.08 -15.22 -0.16
CA THR A 196 7.80 -14.53 -0.33
C THR A 196 7.21 -14.17 1.04
N LEU A 197 7.30 -15.04 2.05
CA LEU A 197 6.82 -14.74 3.41
C LEU A 197 7.57 -13.56 4.04
N VAL A 198 8.90 -13.49 3.89
CA VAL A 198 9.69 -12.36 4.39
C VAL A 198 9.23 -11.07 3.72
N MET A 199 9.06 -11.07 2.39
CA MET A 199 8.62 -9.91 1.64
C MET A 199 7.20 -9.44 2.04
N MET A 200 6.24 -10.36 2.14
CA MET A 200 4.85 -10.02 2.49
C MET A 200 4.71 -9.48 3.91
N ARG A 201 5.58 -9.90 4.84
CA ARG A 201 5.65 -9.38 6.22
C ARG A 201 6.34 -8.02 6.35
N ASN A 202 6.86 -7.48 5.24
CA ASN A 202 7.54 -6.19 5.20
C ASN A 202 6.90 -5.26 4.16
N LEU A 203 5.58 -5.36 3.94
CA LEU A 203 4.89 -4.56 2.93
C LEU A 203 4.97 -3.05 3.15
N GLN A 204 5.14 -2.61 4.40
CA GLN A 204 5.33 -1.19 4.76
C GLN A 204 6.57 -0.58 4.08
N GLU A 205 7.61 -1.38 3.82
CA GLU A 205 8.82 -0.91 3.11
C GLU A 205 8.53 -0.52 1.66
N PHE A 206 7.55 -1.16 1.02
CA PHE A 206 7.10 -0.82 -0.32
C PHE A 206 6.12 0.35 -0.29
N ALA A 207 5.27 0.44 0.72
CA ALA A 207 4.36 1.58 0.92
C ALA A 207 5.13 2.91 1.07
N ARG A 208 6.33 2.88 1.70
CA ARG A 208 7.26 4.02 1.76
C ARG A 208 7.69 4.57 0.39
N LEU A 209 7.54 3.82 -0.70
CA LEU A 209 7.80 4.34 -2.05
C LEU A 209 6.73 5.34 -2.50
N GLY A 210 5.59 5.43 -1.80
CA GLY A 210 4.54 6.40 -2.04
C GLY A 210 3.65 6.11 -3.25
N TYR A 211 3.55 4.84 -3.65
CA TYR A 211 2.60 4.34 -4.66
C TYR A 211 1.55 3.44 -3.98
N PRO A 212 0.36 3.27 -4.57
CA PRO A 212 -0.49 2.13 -4.28
C PRO A 212 0.30 0.82 -4.37
N VAL A 213 0.14 -0.05 -3.38
CA VAL A 213 0.85 -1.33 -3.29
C VAL A 213 -0.15 -2.46 -3.44
N MET A 214 0.10 -3.33 -4.42
CA MET A 214 -0.67 -4.54 -4.64
C MET A 214 -0.22 -5.66 -3.68
N CYS A 215 -1.20 -6.32 -3.08
CA CYS A 215 -1.06 -7.56 -2.33
C CYS A 215 -1.86 -8.65 -3.04
N ALA A 216 -1.15 -9.65 -3.57
CA ALA A 216 -1.73 -10.73 -4.37
C ALA A 216 -1.46 -12.12 -3.75
N PRO A 217 -2.01 -12.43 -2.56
CA PRO A 217 -1.77 -13.70 -1.86
C PRO A 217 -2.53 -14.88 -2.47
N SER A 218 -3.56 -14.60 -3.26
CA SER A 218 -4.63 -15.53 -3.62
C SER A 218 -4.13 -16.87 -4.16
N ARG A 219 -4.36 -17.93 -3.37
CA ARG A 219 -4.06 -19.34 -3.67
C ARG A 219 -2.58 -19.65 -3.94
N LYS A 220 -1.66 -18.74 -3.63
CA LYS A 220 -0.23 -18.91 -3.93
C LYS A 220 0.43 -19.98 -3.04
N SER A 221 1.52 -20.54 -3.54
CA SER A 221 2.27 -21.61 -2.87
C SER A 221 2.79 -21.22 -1.48
N TYR A 222 3.15 -19.95 -1.28
CA TYR A 222 3.62 -19.47 0.02
C TYR A 222 2.51 -19.49 1.10
N VAL A 223 1.26 -19.23 0.71
CA VAL A 223 0.10 -19.40 1.59
C VAL A 223 -0.07 -20.87 1.94
N GLY A 224 0.00 -21.75 0.94
CA GLY A 224 -0.03 -23.19 1.19
C GLY A 224 1.07 -23.66 2.16
N ARG A 225 2.29 -23.15 1.99
CA ARG A 225 3.43 -23.43 2.86
C ARG A 225 3.22 -22.92 4.29
N ALA A 226 2.72 -21.69 4.45
CA ALA A 226 2.56 -21.05 5.74
C ALA A 226 1.44 -21.67 6.58
N TYR A 227 0.35 -22.08 5.93
CA TYR A 227 -0.85 -22.60 6.59
C TYR A 227 -0.99 -24.13 6.51
N GLY A 228 -0.09 -24.82 5.80
CA GLY A 228 -0.14 -26.28 5.64
C GLY A 228 -1.28 -26.76 4.74
N ILE A 229 -1.61 -25.99 3.69
CA ILE A 229 -2.72 -26.25 2.77
C ILE A 229 -2.17 -26.56 1.38
N ASP A 230 -2.17 -27.84 0.99
CA ASP A 230 -1.57 -28.29 -0.28
C ASP A 230 -2.42 -27.93 -1.50
N GLU A 231 -3.74 -28.07 -1.40
CA GLU A 231 -4.67 -27.83 -2.50
C GLU A 231 -4.93 -26.32 -2.69
N PRO A 232 -4.59 -25.71 -3.84
CA PRO A 232 -4.77 -24.28 -4.05
C PRO A 232 -6.20 -23.78 -3.87
N SER A 233 -7.20 -24.59 -4.24
CA SER A 233 -8.61 -24.21 -4.11
C SER A 233 -9.10 -24.14 -2.65
N GLU A 234 -8.41 -24.80 -1.72
CA GLU A 234 -8.73 -24.77 -0.28
C GLU A 234 -8.06 -23.59 0.47
N ARG A 235 -7.27 -22.76 -0.24
CA ARG A 235 -6.50 -21.65 0.37
C ARG A 235 -7.27 -20.34 0.48
N ASP A 236 -8.55 -20.30 0.16
CA ASP A 236 -9.29 -19.04 0.04
C ASP A 236 -9.37 -18.27 1.37
N GLU A 237 -9.68 -18.94 2.49
CA GLU A 237 -9.72 -18.30 3.82
C GLU A 237 -8.35 -17.78 4.25
N ALA A 238 -7.30 -18.61 4.07
CA ALA A 238 -5.93 -18.22 4.38
C ALA A 238 -5.45 -17.06 3.49
N SER A 239 -5.85 -17.04 2.22
CA SER A 239 -5.52 -15.95 1.29
C SER A 239 -6.20 -14.64 1.68
N ALA A 240 -7.45 -14.69 2.14
CA ALA A 240 -8.18 -13.53 2.62
C ALA A 240 -7.57 -12.97 3.92
N ALA A 241 -7.13 -13.85 4.84
CA ALA A 241 -6.40 -13.46 6.04
C ALA A 241 -5.06 -12.78 5.68
N GLU A 242 -4.29 -13.34 4.75
CA GLU A 242 -3.05 -12.73 4.26
C GLU A 242 -3.29 -11.38 3.55
N ALA A 243 -4.41 -11.22 2.85
CA ALA A 243 -4.79 -9.94 2.23
C ALA A 243 -5.10 -8.87 3.29
N LEU A 244 -5.78 -9.25 4.38
CA LEU A 244 -6.03 -8.37 5.53
C LEU A 244 -4.71 -7.95 6.20
N LEU A 245 -3.81 -8.90 6.49
CA LEU A 245 -2.49 -8.62 7.06
C LEU A 245 -1.66 -7.70 6.14
N GLY A 246 -1.74 -7.92 4.83
CA GLY A 246 -1.09 -7.06 3.85
C GLY A 246 -1.65 -5.63 3.89
N CYS A 247 -2.96 -5.45 4.03
CA CYS A 247 -3.57 -4.14 4.24
C CYS A 247 -3.12 -3.51 5.56
N GLU A 248 -2.99 -4.30 6.62
CA GLU A 248 -2.49 -3.83 7.91
C GLU A 248 -1.11 -3.18 7.79
N LEU A 249 -0.25 -3.76 6.94
CA LEU A 249 1.09 -3.29 6.62
C LEU A 249 1.16 -2.25 5.49
N GLY A 250 0.03 -1.76 4.97
CA GLY A 250 -0.02 -0.65 4.02
C GLY A 250 -0.27 -1.01 2.56
N ALA A 251 -0.57 -2.27 2.23
CA ALA A 251 -1.12 -2.58 0.91
C ALA A 251 -2.52 -1.97 0.73
N THR A 252 -2.81 -1.53 -0.49
CA THR A 252 -4.05 -0.81 -0.81
C THR A 252 -4.81 -1.41 -1.99
N VAL A 253 -4.16 -2.25 -2.80
CA VAL A 253 -4.80 -2.98 -3.91
C VAL A 253 -4.69 -4.48 -3.64
N LEU A 254 -5.78 -5.23 -3.78
CA LEU A 254 -5.83 -6.66 -3.50
C LEU A 254 -6.26 -7.43 -4.75
N ARG A 255 -5.44 -8.38 -5.19
CA ARG A 255 -5.75 -9.22 -6.37
C ARG A 255 -6.20 -10.62 -5.95
N MET A 256 -7.51 -10.91 -6.06
CA MET A 256 -8.15 -12.04 -5.39
C MET A 256 -9.06 -12.87 -6.31
N HIS A 257 -9.02 -14.20 -6.17
CA HIS A 257 -9.98 -15.10 -6.83
C HIS A 257 -11.32 -15.13 -6.10
N ASN A 258 -11.30 -15.21 -4.76
CA ASN A 258 -12.50 -15.26 -3.93
C ASN A 258 -12.76 -13.89 -3.29
N VAL A 259 -13.55 -13.08 -3.99
CA VAL A 259 -13.86 -11.70 -3.60
C VAL A 259 -14.73 -11.68 -2.36
N ALA A 260 -15.81 -12.47 -2.31
CA ALA A 260 -16.73 -12.50 -1.17
C ALA A 260 -16.00 -12.76 0.16
N THR A 261 -15.16 -13.80 0.22
CA THR A 261 -14.38 -14.12 1.43
C THR A 261 -13.38 -13.01 1.78
N THR A 262 -12.78 -12.38 0.77
CA THR A 262 -11.87 -11.24 1.00
C THR A 262 -12.63 -10.06 1.60
N MET A 263 -13.78 -9.70 1.04
CA MET A 263 -14.61 -8.60 1.54
C MET A 263 -15.08 -8.84 2.98
N GLU A 264 -15.38 -10.09 3.34
CA GLU A 264 -15.70 -10.45 4.73
C GLU A 264 -14.49 -10.24 5.66
N ALA A 265 -13.31 -10.71 5.28
CA ALA A 265 -12.09 -10.54 6.06
C ALA A 265 -11.73 -9.05 6.26
N LEU A 266 -11.90 -8.22 5.23
CA LEU A 266 -11.60 -6.79 5.27
C LEU A 266 -12.46 -5.99 6.24
N LYS A 267 -13.62 -6.51 6.68
CA LYS A 267 -14.38 -5.90 7.78
C LYS A 267 -13.59 -5.84 9.09
N GLY A 268 -12.56 -6.69 9.23
CA GLY A 268 -11.64 -6.68 10.35
C GLY A 268 -10.57 -5.58 10.31
N LEU A 269 -10.37 -4.90 9.17
CA LEU A 269 -9.29 -3.93 9.02
C LEU A 269 -9.47 -2.74 9.96
N ARG A 270 -8.50 -2.55 10.86
CA ARG A 270 -8.48 -1.42 11.78
C ARG A 270 -8.04 -0.14 11.08
N PRO A 271 -8.63 1.03 11.40
CA PRO A 271 -8.17 2.27 10.83
C PRO A 271 -6.73 2.58 11.23
N TYR A 272 -5.97 3.22 10.33
CA TYR A 272 -4.65 3.74 10.68
C TYR A 272 -4.72 5.12 11.31
N VAL A 273 -3.70 5.45 12.10
CA VAL A 273 -3.50 6.73 12.77
C VAL A 273 -2.03 7.13 12.66
N PHE A 274 -1.79 8.41 12.38
CA PHE A 274 -0.48 9.03 12.48
C PHE A 274 -0.36 9.75 13.81
N LEU A 275 0.63 9.38 14.60
CA LEU A 275 0.93 10.00 15.91
C LEU A 275 2.23 10.77 15.80
N GLY A 276 2.20 12.07 16.13
CA GLY A 276 3.38 12.92 16.18
C GLY A 276 3.93 12.95 17.59
N LEU A 277 5.22 12.66 17.75
CA LEU A 277 5.90 12.66 19.03
C LEU A 277 6.94 13.79 19.04
N GLY A 278 7.07 14.49 20.18
CA GLY A 278 8.08 15.53 20.36
C GLY A 278 8.57 15.65 21.81
N ALA A 279 9.87 15.87 21.99
CA ALA A 279 10.49 16.06 23.31
C ALA A 279 11.64 17.08 23.23
N ASN A 280 11.70 18.03 24.17
CA ASN A 280 12.84 18.93 24.32
C ASN A 280 13.46 18.95 25.72
N VAL A 281 12.89 18.21 26.68
CA VAL A 281 13.46 18.05 28.03
C VAL A 281 13.81 16.57 28.25
N PRO A 282 15.08 16.17 28.35
CA PRO A 282 15.42 14.80 28.68
C PRO A 282 15.00 14.46 30.13
N LEU A 283 14.45 13.27 30.37
CA LEU A 283 14.14 12.83 31.74
C LEU A 283 15.42 12.56 32.55
N VAL A 284 16.41 11.98 31.88
CA VAL A 284 17.73 11.67 32.42
C VAL A 284 18.73 11.91 31.30
N ALA A 285 19.68 12.81 31.51
CA ALA A 285 20.82 13.03 30.63
C ALA A 285 22.00 13.58 31.43
N HIS A 286 23.22 13.19 31.05
CA HIS A 286 24.42 13.90 31.47
C HIS A 286 24.68 15.09 30.54
N PRO A 287 25.47 16.10 30.97
CA PRO A 287 25.86 17.20 30.09
C PRO A 287 26.51 16.68 28.81
N GLY A 288 25.94 17.02 27.65
CA GLY A 288 26.38 16.56 26.33
C GLY A 288 25.65 15.31 25.79
N GLU A 289 24.71 14.74 26.53
CA GLU A 289 23.88 13.58 26.13
C GLU A 289 22.39 13.95 25.99
N GLU A 290 22.07 15.24 25.87
CA GLU A 290 20.69 15.73 25.90
C GLU A 290 19.87 15.20 24.73
N THR A 291 20.46 15.05 23.55
CA THR A 291 19.80 14.51 22.35
C THR A 291 19.45 13.04 22.51
N GLU A 292 20.38 12.23 23.01
CA GLU A 292 20.19 10.82 23.32
C GLU A 292 19.13 10.64 24.42
N GLY A 293 19.14 11.51 25.44
CA GLY A 293 18.10 11.53 26.48
C GLY A 293 16.70 11.84 25.93
N LYS A 294 16.60 12.79 24.99
CA LYS A 294 15.34 13.11 24.28
C LYS A 294 14.87 11.94 23.40
N ILE A 295 15.77 11.29 22.67
CA ILE A 295 15.47 10.07 21.89
C ILE A 295 15.00 8.93 22.82
N ALA A 296 15.63 8.76 23.98
CA ALA A 296 15.23 7.76 24.96
C ALA A 296 13.81 8.00 25.49
N ASN A 297 13.41 9.26 25.73
CA ASN A 297 12.03 9.59 26.09
C ASN A 297 11.04 9.16 24.99
N LEU A 298 11.35 9.45 23.72
CA LEU A 298 10.48 9.06 22.61
C LEU A 298 10.39 7.54 22.46
N ASN A 299 11.49 6.81 22.63
CA ASN A 299 11.48 5.35 22.63
C ASN A 299 10.65 4.75 23.77
N GLN A 300 10.65 5.38 24.95
CA GLN A 300 9.77 4.96 26.05
C GLN A 300 8.29 5.23 25.72
N ALA A 301 7.98 6.37 25.10
CA ALA A 301 6.63 6.66 24.62
C ALA A 301 6.17 5.63 23.58
N ILE A 302 7.00 5.33 22.59
CA ILE A 302 6.74 4.31 21.55
C ILE A 302 6.51 2.94 22.20
N SER A 303 7.34 2.57 23.18
CA SER A 303 7.18 1.30 23.92
C SER A 303 5.85 1.25 24.67
N ALA A 304 5.40 2.37 25.22
CA ALA A 304 4.09 2.46 25.88
C ALA A 304 2.93 2.36 24.87
N LEU A 305 3.07 2.89 23.65
CA LEU A 305 2.06 2.75 22.59
C LEU A 305 1.81 1.28 22.24
N CYS A 306 2.84 0.42 22.28
CA CYS A 306 2.69 -1.03 22.07
C CYS A 306 1.83 -1.74 23.14
N THR A 307 1.57 -1.08 24.28
CA THR A 307 0.73 -1.65 25.36
C THR A 307 -0.73 -1.22 25.28
N LEU A 308 -1.07 -0.35 24.32
CA LEU A 308 -2.46 0.09 24.11
C LEU A 308 -3.32 -1.07 23.58
N PRO A 309 -4.58 -1.18 24.05
CA PRO A 309 -5.47 -2.23 23.57
C PRO A 309 -5.75 -2.06 22.07
N ASP A 310 -5.93 -3.17 21.36
CA ASP A 310 -6.33 -3.20 19.93
C ASP A 310 -5.53 -2.20 19.07
N THR A 311 -4.22 -2.09 19.33
CA THR A 311 -3.30 -1.14 18.69
C THR A 311 -2.04 -1.86 18.25
N GLN A 312 -1.61 -1.62 17.02
CA GLN A 312 -0.39 -2.17 16.45
C GLN A 312 0.38 -1.06 15.76
N ILE A 313 1.66 -0.90 16.12
CA ILE A 313 2.58 -0.04 15.37
C ILE A 313 2.92 -0.74 14.05
N VAL A 314 2.75 -0.01 12.95
CA VAL A 314 3.09 -0.46 11.60
C VAL A 314 4.48 0.03 11.22
N ASP A 315 4.78 1.31 11.49
CA ASP A 315 6.04 1.92 11.10
C ASP A 315 6.37 3.16 11.96
N ILE A 316 7.64 3.55 11.99
CA ILE A 316 8.16 4.70 12.73
C ILE A 316 9.15 5.45 11.83
N SER A 317 9.01 6.77 11.75
CA SER A 317 9.97 7.60 11.02
C SER A 317 11.35 7.58 11.70
N ARG A 318 12.38 8.06 11.01
CA ARG A 318 13.60 8.50 11.71
C ARG A 318 13.29 9.56 12.76
N PHE A 319 14.25 9.79 13.66
CA PHE A 319 14.22 10.92 14.57
C PHE A 319 14.66 12.19 13.84
N TYR A 320 13.99 13.30 14.13
CA TYR A 320 14.27 14.60 13.55
C TYR A 320 14.49 15.63 14.65
N GLU A 321 15.57 16.40 14.57
CA GLU A 321 15.76 17.57 15.42
C GLU A 321 15.12 18.80 14.78
N SER A 322 14.55 19.69 15.59
CA SER A 322 14.01 20.97 15.14
C SER A 322 14.12 22.06 16.20
N GLU A 323 14.25 23.31 15.75
CA GLU A 323 14.14 24.49 16.62
C GLU A 323 12.70 24.64 17.19
N PRO A 324 12.53 25.24 18.38
CA PRO A 324 11.22 25.56 18.93
C PRO A 324 10.40 26.48 18.00
N ALA A 325 9.13 26.16 17.77
CA ALA A 325 8.30 26.86 16.79
C ALA A 325 7.49 28.06 17.33
N TYR A 326 7.26 28.14 18.65
CA TYR A 326 6.33 29.12 19.25
C TYR A 326 6.88 29.84 20.48
N LEU A 327 7.73 29.14 21.26
CA LEU A 327 8.46 29.70 22.39
C LEU A 327 9.94 29.38 22.18
N GLU A 328 10.66 30.35 21.61
CA GLU A 328 12.00 30.19 21.03
C GLU A 328 13.12 30.03 22.07
N ASP A 329 12.91 30.50 23.31
CA ASP A 329 13.90 30.40 24.39
C ASP A 329 13.83 29.04 25.09
N GLN A 330 14.13 27.97 24.33
CA GLN A 330 14.14 26.58 24.80
C GLN A 330 15.13 25.73 24.00
N ASP A 331 15.50 24.57 24.56
CA ASP A 331 16.32 23.60 23.84
C ASP A 331 15.61 23.04 22.60
N PRO A 332 16.37 22.60 21.57
CA PRO A 332 15.83 21.94 20.38
C PRO A 332 15.02 20.69 20.72
N PHE A 333 13.97 20.46 19.93
CA PHE A 333 13.12 19.29 20.01
C PHE A 333 13.71 18.12 19.23
N VAL A 334 13.55 16.90 19.75
CA VAL A 334 13.59 15.67 18.96
C VAL A 334 12.15 15.25 18.68
N ASN A 335 11.87 14.88 17.43
CA ASN A 335 10.54 14.54 16.94
C ASN A 335 10.56 13.23 16.16
N ALA A 336 9.42 12.54 16.12
CA ALA A 336 9.19 11.37 15.28
C ALA A 336 7.69 11.24 14.95
N VAL A 337 7.37 10.49 13.89
CA VAL A 337 6.00 10.09 13.58
C VAL A 337 5.88 8.58 13.69
N VAL A 338 4.82 8.10 14.34
CA VAL A 338 4.44 6.70 14.42
C VAL A 338 3.19 6.48 13.57
N LEU A 339 3.26 5.53 12.65
CA LEU A 339 2.09 5.00 11.95
C LEU A 339 1.62 3.75 12.71
N ALA A 340 0.37 3.76 13.17
CA ALA A 340 -0.23 2.63 13.84
C ALA A 340 -1.60 2.31 13.25
N ARG A 341 -2.10 1.10 13.49
CA ARG A 341 -3.51 0.75 13.32
C ARG A 341 -4.15 0.50 14.66
N THR A 342 -5.35 1.01 14.86
CA THR A 342 -6.04 0.89 16.14
C THR A 342 -7.55 0.88 16.00
N GLY A 343 -8.24 0.09 16.81
CA GLY A 343 -9.71 0.18 16.96
C GLY A 343 -10.16 1.15 18.06
N ILE A 344 -9.23 1.78 18.79
CA ILE A 344 -9.56 2.74 19.85
C ILE A 344 -10.16 4.01 19.22
N ALA A 345 -11.32 4.43 19.71
CA ALA A 345 -11.97 5.67 19.26
C ALA A 345 -11.06 6.90 19.50
N PRO A 346 -11.03 7.91 18.60
CA PRO A 346 -10.05 9.01 18.68
C PRO A 346 -9.99 9.76 20.01
N LYS A 347 -11.14 10.01 20.66
CA LYS A 347 -11.20 10.68 21.97
C LYS A 347 -10.65 9.82 23.11
N GLU A 348 -10.86 8.51 23.04
CA GLU A 348 -10.34 7.57 24.03
C GLU A 348 -8.83 7.39 23.83
N LEU A 349 -8.37 7.30 22.58
CA LEU A 349 -6.95 7.28 22.22
C LEU A 349 -6.24 8.51 22.81
N LEU A 350 -6.81 9.71 22.63
CA LEU A 350 -6.27 10.94 23.24
C LEU A 350 -6.09 10.82 24.77
N GLY A 351 -7.03 10.17 25.45
CA GLY A 351 -6.94 9.88 26.88
C GLY A 351 -5.76 8.97 27.24
N TYR A 352 -5.54 7.91 26.46
CA TYR A 352 -4.39 7.02 26.60
C TYR A 352 -3.06 7.74 26.32
N LEU A 353 -2.99 8.55 25.26
CA LEU A 353 -1.80 9.34 24.92
C LEU A 353 -1.44 10.30 26.06
N HIS A 354 -2.43 11.02 26.60
CA HIS A 354 -2.21 11.87 27.78
C HIS A 354 -1.74 11.09 29.01
N ALA A 355 -2.14 9.83 29.17
CA ALA A 355 -1.66 8.99 30.26
C ALA A 355 -0.19 8.59 30.08
N ILE A 356 0.22 8.26 28.85
CA ILE A 356 1.63 7.99 28.50
C ILE A 356 2.48 9.22 28.81
N GLU A 357 2.07 10.40 28.34
CA GLU A 357 2.78 11.66 28.60
C GLU A 357 2.96 11.94 30.10
N ARG A 358 1.91 11.76 30.91
CA ARG A 358 1.99 11.92 32.37
C ARG A 358 2.95 10.93 33.01
N SER A 359 2.98 9.68 32.52
CA SER A 359 3.92 8.67 33.00
C SER A 359 5.38 9.02 32.70
N LEU A 360 5.61 9.81 31.64
CA LEU A 360 6.91 10.35 31.25
C LEU A 360 7.16 11.75 31.84
N GLY A 361 6.43 12.16 32.87
CA GLY A 361 6.68 13.40 33.60
C GLY A 361 6.22 14.69 32.91
N ARG A 362 5.35 14.62 31.89
CA ARG A 362 4.81 15.84 31.26
C ARG A 362 3.95 16.63 32.25
N VAL A 363 4.32 17.89 32.48
CA VAL A 363 3.53 18.87 33.26
C VAL A 363 3.11 20.02 32.33
N ARG A 364 1.84 20.41 32.35
CA ARG A 364 1.27 21.47 31.51
C ARG A 364 1.12 22.78 32.29
N GLU A 365 2.24 23.42 32.65
CA GLU A 365 2.23 24.72 33.37
C GLU A 365 2.24 25.91 32.41
N ILE A 366 2.97 25.81 31.30
CA ILE A 366 3.16 26.87 30.31
C ILE A 366 2.69 26.36 28.94
N GLU A 367 1.87 27.16 28.25
CA GLU A 367 1.44 26.86 26.89
C GLU A 367 2.65 26.82 25.94
N ASN A 368 2.80 25.74 25.17
CA ASN A 368 3.98 25.49 24.30
C ASN A 368 5.33 25.51 25.06
N GLY A 369 5.31 25.28 26.38
CA GLY A 369 6.50 25.21 27.22
C GLY A 369 7.33 23.92 27.02
N PRO A 370 8.49 23.85 27.70
CA PRO A 370 9.36 22.67 27.67
C PRO A 370 8.64 21.42 28.16
N ARG A 371 8.92 20.27 27.54
CA ARG A 371 8.24 19.01 27.83
C ARG A 371 9.13 17.79 27.58
N THR A 372 8.91 16.78 28.41
CA THR A 372 9.58 15.49 28.33
C THR A 372 9.07 14.63 27.17
N CYS A 373 7.77 14.73 26.87
CA CYS A 373 7.13 14.12 25.72
C CYS A 373 5.79 14.81 25.44
N ASP A 374 5.43 14.92 24.17
CA ASP A 374 4.15 15.38 23.63
C ASP A 374 3.74 14.39 22.54
N ILE A 375 2.51 13.87 22.59
CA ILE A 375 1.99 12.94 21.59
C ILE A 375 0.68 13.49 21.02
N ASP A 376 0.74 13.95 19.77
CA ASP A 376 -0.39 14.47 19.02
C ASP A 376 -0.98 13.37 18.11
N ILE A 377 -2.32 13.31 18.03
CA ILE A 377 -2.98 12.62 16.91
C ILE A 377 -2.94 13.56 15.71
N LEU A 378 -2.16 13.22 14.69
CA LEU A 378 -1.95 14.06 13.50
C LEU A 378 -3.06 13.87 12.47
N ASP A 379 -3.35 12.63 12.13
CA ASP A 379 -4.41 12.25 11.21
C ASP A 379 -4.91 10.86 11.59
N TYR A 380 -6.19 10.61 11.35
CA TYR A 380 -6.84 9.36 11.71
C TYR A 380 -7.75 8.97 10.55
N GLN A 381 -7.49 7.82 9.94
CA GLN A 381 -8.13 7.37 8.71
C GLN A 381 -9.65 7.59 8.72
N MET A 382 -10.14 8.38 7.77
CA MET A 382 -11.56 8.73 7.56
C MET A 382 -12.25 9.46 8.73
N HIS A 383 -11.52 9.92 9.74
CA HIS A 383 -12.08 10.67 10.86
C HIS A 383 -11.80 12.17 10.72
N VAL A 384 -12.85 12.93 10.41
CA VAL A 384 -12.84 14.39 10.47
C VAL A 384 -13.63 14.82 11.71
N ILE A 385 -12.95 15.46 12.66
CA ILE A 385 -13.51 15.85 13.95
C ILE A 385 -13.26 17.34 14.16
N GLY A 386 -14.31 18.10 14.50
CA GLY A 386 -14.19 19.47 14.97
C GLY A 386 -14.84 19.60 16.35
N SER A 387 -14.05 19.63 17.41
CA SER A 387 -14.55 19.84 18.78
C SER A 387 -13.50 20.52 19.64
N ASP A 388 -13.94 21.16 20.73
CA ASP A 388 -13.04 21.84 21.68
C ASP A 388 -12.00 20.88 22.30
N ALA A 389 -12.33 19.58 22.39
CA ALA A 389 -11.46 18.57 22.98
C ALA A 389 -10.47 17.93 21.99
N LEU A 390 -10.82 17.87 20.69
CA LEU A 390 -10.02 17.23 19.65
C LEU A 390 -10.46 17.73 18.28
N THR A 391 -9.50 18.16 17.46
CA THR A 391 -9.70 18.51 16.05
C THR A 391 -8.82 17.62 15.18
N LEU A 392 -9.43 16.91 14.22
CA LEU A 392 -8.77 16.00 13.28
C LEU A 392 -9.23 16.27 11.83
N PRO A 393 -8.33 16.22 10.83
CA PRO A 393 -6.86 16.15 10.97
C PRO A 393 -6.32 17.33 11.80
N HIS A 394 -5.13 17.18 12.39
CA HIS A 394 -4.58 18.21 13.26
C HIS A 394 -4.42 19.53 12.48
N PRO A 395 -4.97 20.66 12.96
CA PRO A 395 -5.14 21.87 12.14
C PRO A 395 -3.82 22.50 11.65
N ARG A 396 -2.73 22.28 12.39
CA ARG A 396 -1.37 22.75 12.04
C ARG A 396 -0.46 21.67 11.44
N ILE A 397 -1.00 20.56 10.96
CA ILE A 397 -0.20 19.43 10.45
C ILE A 397 0.74 19.84 9.31
N LEU A 398 0.28 20.70 8.39
CA LEU A 398 1.06 21.15 7.23
C LEU A 398 2.01 22.32 7.51
N GLU A 399 1.87 22.99 8.67
CA GLU A 399 2.67 24.19 8.99
C GLU A 399 4.01 23.87 9.66
N ARG A 400 4.20 22.63 10.12
CA ARG A 400 5.29 22.20 11.01
C ARG A 400 6.20 21.22 10.27
N ASP A 401 7.44 21.63 9.95
CA ASP A 401 8.37 20.80 9.17
C ASP A 401 8.72 19.48 9.89
N PHE A 402 8.86 19.55 11.22
CA PHE A 402 9.07 18.39 12.11
C PHE A 402 7.89 17.42 12.21
N VAL A 403 6.76 17.73 11.56
CA VAL A 403 5.64 16.82 11.36
C VAL A 403 5.58 16.37 9.90
N VAL A 404 5.68 17.33 8.96
CA VAL A 404 5.57 17.07 7.52
C VAL A 404 6.65 16.10 7.02
N LYS A 405 7.93 16.37 7.31
CA LYS A 405 9.04 15.50 6.87
C LYS A 405 8.93 14.07 7.38
N PRO A 406 8.81 13.80 8.69
CA PRO A 406 8.70 12.43 9.18
C PRO A 406 7.43 11.72 8.71
N LEU A 407 6.30 12.42 8.56
CA LEU A 407 5.07 11.80 8.02
C LEU A 407 5.27 11.43 6.54
N MET A 408 5.81 12.34 5.73
CA MET A 408 6.09 12.07 4.32
C MET A 408 7.19 11.03 4.12
N GLU A 409 8.07 10.79 5.09
CA GLU A 409 9.01 9.66 5.06
C GLU A 409 8.26 8.32 5.09
N LEU A 410 7.18 8.23 5.89
CA LEU A 410 6.36 7.02 6.02
C LEU A 410 5.34 6.88 4.89
N ALA A 411 4.71 7.98 4.51
CA ALA A 411 3.64 8.02 3.52
C ALA A 411 3.77 9.26 2.61
N PRO A 412 4.67 9.23 1.60
CA PRO A 412 5.03 10.40 0.80
C PRO A 412 3.87 11.07 0.06
N THR A 413 2.85 10.29 -0.31
CA THR A 413 1.70 10.75 -1.09
C THR A 413 0.40 10.73 -0.29
N HIS A 414 0.50 10.77 1.05
CA HIS A 414 -0.67 10.69 1.93
C HIS A 414 -1.66 11.84 1.69
N VAL A 415 -2.94 11.52 1.79
CA VAL A 415 -4.05 12.47 1.76
C VAL A 415 -4.79 12.33 3.07
N LEU A 416 -4.91 13.43 3.81
CA LEU A 416 -5.53 13.47 5.13
C LEU A 416 -6.99 13.05 5.08
N ALA A 417 -7.57 12.75 6.24
CA ALA A 417 -8.97 12.32 6.33
C ALA A 417 -9.97 13.32 5.70
N ASP A 418 -9.66 14.62 5.73
CA ASP A 418 -10.48 15.69 5.13
C ASP A 418 -10.24 15.91 3.62
N GLY A 419 -9.37 15.12 2.99
CA GLY A 419 -9.02 15.23 1.57
C GLY A 419 -7.85 16.16 1.27
N THR A 420 -7.28 16.81 2.28
CA THR A 420 -6.10 17.68 2.09
C THR A 420 -4.87 16.83 1.76
N THR A 421 -4.13 17.20 0.70
CA THR A 421 -2.90 16.49 0.32
C THR A 421 -1.72 16.96 1.18
N MET A 422 -0.92 16.02 1.67
CA MET A 422 0.34 16.34 2.35
C MET A 422 1.31 17.06 1.39
N THR A 423 1.87 18.18 1.83
CA THR A 423 2.87 18.95 1.06
C THR A 423 3.81 19.70 2.01
N SER A 424 5.04 19.91 1.57
CA SER A 424 6.01 20.80 2.23
C SER A 424 5.80 22.29 1.92
N ASP A 425 4.96 22.64 0.94
CA ASP A 425 4.79 24.02 0.46
C ASP A 425 4.15 24.95 1.50
N GLN A 426 3.45 24.38 2.49
CA GLN A 426 2.76 25.12 3.54
C GLN A 426 3.55 25.21 4.84
N VAL A 427 4.77 24.67 4.87
CA VAL A 427 5.65 24.68 6.04
C VAL A 427 6.03 26.12 6.39
N LYS A 428 5.85 26.48 7.67
CA LYS A 428 6.16 27.82 8.19
C LYS A 428 7.15 27.79 9.35
N TYR A 429 7.20 26.69 10.10
CA TYR A 429 7.91 26.62 11.37
C TYR A 429 8.75 25.37 11.54
N GLY A 430 9.78 25.49 12.40
CA GLY A 430 10.51 24.38 13.00
C GLY A 430 11.24 23.51 11.98
N ALA A 431 12.14 24.11 11.19
CA ALA A 431 12.96 23.41 10.21
C ALA A 431 13.59 22.15 10.84
N ALA A 432 13.34 21.00 10.21
CA ALA A 432 13.68 19.72 10.78
C ALA A 432 14.78 18.99 10.00
N HIS A 433 15.74 18.42 10.70
CA HIS A 433 16.85 17.64 10.14
C HIS A 433 16.90 16.27 10.79
N ALA A 434 17.09 15.23 9.96
CA ALA A 434 17.17 13.86 10.45
C ALA A 434 18.45 13.67 11.28
N LEU A 435 18.33 13.00 12.41
CA LEU A 435 19.42 12.65 13.33
C LEU A 435 20.12 11.34 12.95
#